data_AF-A0AAJ6B0K6-F1
#
_entry.id   AF-A0AAJ6B0K6-F1
#
_cell.length_a   1.000
_cell.length_b   1.000
_cell.length_c   1.000
_cell.angle_alpha   90.00
_cell.angle_beta   90.00
_cell.angle_gamma   90.00
#
_symmetry.space_group_name_H-M   'P 1'
#
loop_
_entity.id
_entity.type
_entity.pdbx_description
1 polymer ?
#
loop_
_entity_poly.entity_id
_entity_poly.type
_entity_poly.pdbx_seq_one_letter_code
_entity_poly.pdbx_strand_id
1 'polypeptide(L)'
;MTDKNIKRATLAEIRAMKDRGEVYHNPDAPEGPDLPDSFWENAVWVDPQGKTSVHLKLDSDVFFFFKRQGKGHITRMQDVLKAYVRAHEAVGEQQAGTADKKNTRRAG
;
A
#
# COMPACT_ATOMS: atom_id res chain seq x y z
N MET A 1 -0.25 -7.69 9.60
CA MET A 1 0.52 -7.65 10.86
C MET A 1 -0.44 -8.04 11.97
N THR A 2 -0.10 -9.01 12.81
CA THR A 2 -0.96 -9.42 13.93
C THR A 2 -0.77 -8.43 15.08
N ASP A 3 -1.87 -7.94 15.68
CA ASP A 3 -1.88 -6.97 16.80
C ASP A 3 -0.99 -7.36 17.97
N LYS A 4 -0.66 -8.66 18.09
CA LYS A 4 0.18 -9.26 19.14
C LYS A 4 1.61 -8.69 19.23
N ASN A 5 2.10 -7.97 18.22
CA ASN A 5 3.47 -7.41 18.22
C ASN A 5 3.53 -5.87 18.38
N ILE A 6 2.38 -5.19 18.49
CA ILE A 6 2.37 -3.74 18.71
C ILE A 6 2.33 -3.48 20.22
N LYS A 7 3.42 -2.99 20.79
CA LYS A 7 3.50 -2.59 22.20
C LYS A 7 3.39 -1.07 22.30
N ARG A 8 2.53 -0.59 23.21
CA ARG A 8 2.49 0.83 23.59
C ARG A 8 3.50 1.05 24.71
N ALA A 9 4.37 2.03 24.55
CA ALA A 9 5.31 2.46 25.57
C ALA A 9 5.37 3.99 25.56
N THR A 10 5.48 4.57 26.75
CA THR A 10 5.74 5.99 26.94
C THR A 10 7.22 6.30 26.69
N LEU A 11 7.54 7.58 26.44
CA LEU A 11 8.92 8.01 26.25
C LEU A 11 9.81 7.70 27.47
N ALA A 12 9.26 7.81 28.68
CA ALA A 12 9.97 7.49 29.91
C ALA A 12 10.32 5.99 30.01
N GLU A 13 9.39 5.11 29.64
CA GLU A 13 9.62 3.66 29.63
C GLU A 13 10.67 3.26 28.60
N ILE A 14 10.65 3.84 27.40
CA ILE A 14 11.65 3.59 26.36
C ILE A 14 13.05 4.00 26.84
N ARG A 15 13.17 5.16 27.49
CA ARG A 15 14.45 5.62 28.06
C ARG A 15 14.94 4.66 29.14
N ALA A 16 14.07 4.23 30.06
CA ALA A 16 14.43 3.26 31.08
C ALA A 16 14.83 1.89 30.49
N MET A 17 14.19 1.44 29.40
CA MET A 17 14.61 0.22 28.68
C MET A 17 16.00 0.37 28.06
N LYS A 18 16.32 1.54 27.51
CA LYS A 18 17.66 1.85 27.00
C LYS A 18 18.70 1.80 28.12
N ASP A 19 18.40 2.40 29.28
CA ASP A 19 19.31 2.41 30.44
C ASP A 19 19.56 1.01 31.00
N ARG A 20 18.56 0.12 30.91
CA ARG A 20 18.69 -1.30 31.28
C ARG A 20 19.36 -2.17 30.20
N GLY A 21 19.75 -1.60 29.06
CA GLY A 21 20.38 -2.33 27.95
C GLY A 21 19.43 -3.25 27.17
N GLU A 22 18.11 -3.08 27.32
CA GLU A 22 17.09 -3.89 26.62
C GLU A 22 16.82 -3.39 25.19
N VAL A 23 17.31 -2.19 24.84
CA VAL A 23 17.18 -1.61 23.51
C VAL A 23 18.46 -1.84 22.72
N TYR A 24 18.36 -2.65 21.67
CA TYR A 24 19.44 -2.80 20.70
C TYR A 24 19.61 -1.50 19.89
N HIS A 25 20.83 -0.97 19.85
CA HIS A 25 21.24 0.06 18.90
C HIS A 25 22.57 -0.35 18.27
N ASN A 26 22.76 0.00 16.99
CA ASN A 26 24.05 -0.17 16.33
C ASN A 26 24.92 1.06 16.64
N PRO A 27 26.04 0.93 17.37
CA PRO A 27 26.93 2.05 17.67
C PRO A 27 27.69 2.57 16.44
N ASP A 28 27.85 1.74 15.41
CA ASP A 28 28.56 2.10 14.17
C ASP A 28 27.59 2.65 13.09
N ALA A 29 26.37 3.01 13.47
CA ALA A 29 25.42 3.58 12.53
C ALA A 29 25.90 4.98 12.10
N PRO A 30 26.04 5.25 10.78
CA PRO A 30 26.39 6.59 10.32
C PRO A 30 25.29 7.58 10.70
N GLU A 31 25.67 8.82 10.98
CA GLU A 31 24.70 9.90 11.18
C GLU A 31 23.85 10.06 9.90
N GLY A 32 22.54 10.16 10.08
CA GLY A 32 21.62 10.40 8.98
C GLY A 32 21.78 11.81 8.41
N PRO A 33 21.43 12.04 7.14
CA PRO A 33 21.40 13.38 6.58
C PRO A 33 20.37 14.26 7.31
N ASP A 34 20.69 15.54 7.49
CA ASP A 34 19.72 16.51 7.96
C ASP A 34 18.57 16.63 6.96
N LEU A 35 17.33 16.46 7.44
CA LEU A 35 16.11 16.57 6.65
C LEU A 35 15.51 17.96 6.87
N PRO A 36 15.69 18.92 5.94
CA PRO A 36 15.16 20.28 6.08
C PRO A 36 13.64 20.32 5.95
N ASP A 37 13.00 21.39 6.40
CA ASP A 37 11.55 21.56 6.30
C ASP A 37 11.01 21.42 4.87
N SER A 38 11.81 21.83 3.87
CA SER A 38 11.49 21.70 2.45
C SER A 38 11.31 20.25 1.99
N PHE A 39 11.89 19.28 2.70
CA PHE A 39 11.67 17.86 2.45
C PHE A 39 10.21 17.46 2.68
N TRP A 40 9.54 18.10 3.66
CA TRP A 40 8.19 17.77 4.09
C TRP A 40 7.10 18.57 3.37
N GLU A 41 7.44 19.61 2.60
CA GLU A 41 6.49 20.50 1.91
C GLU A 41 5.48 19.76 1.02
N ASN A 42 5.91 18.65 0.41
CA ASN A 42 5.10 17.85 -0.51
C ASN A 42 4.67 16.50 0.10
N ALA A 43 4.76 16.36 1.42
CA ALA A 43 4.33 15.13 2.08
C ALA A 43 2.82 14.95 1.93
N VAL A 44 2.41 13.90 1.19
CA VAL A 44 1.01 13.56 1.00
C VAL A 44 0.57 12.61 2.10
N TRP A 45 -0.50 12.96 2.81
CA TRP A 45 -1.15 12.03 3.73
C TRP A 45 -1.79 10.89 2.93
N VAL A 46 -1.28 9.68 3.10
CA VAL A 46 -1.87 8.48 2.52
C VAL A 46 -2.45 7.65 3.66
N ASP A 47 -3.76 7.46 3.65
CA ASP A 47 -4.37 6.52 4.57
C ASP A 47 -3.91 5.10 4.20
N PRO A 48 -3.26 4.35 5.12
CA PRO A 48 -2.84 2.99 4.82
C PRO A 48 -4.09 2.12 4.69
N GLN A 49 -4.61 2.00 3.47
CA GLN A 49 -5.75 1.14 3.22
C GLN A 49 -5.38 -0.31 3.60
N GLY A 50 -6.04 -0.79 4.64
CA GLY A 50 -5.90 -2.16 5.09
C GLY A 50 -6.24 -3.13 3.96
N LYS A 51 -5.51 -4.24 3.88
CA LYS A 51 -5.86 -5.32 2.96
C LYS A 51 -7.09 -6.06 3.50
N THR A 52 -8.16 -6.11 2.72
CA THR A 52 -9.31 -6.97 3.06
C THR A 52 -8.98 -8.43 2.78
N SER A 53 -9.06 -9.29 3.80
CA SER A 53 -8.88 -10.72 3.64
C SER A 53 -10.17 -11.35 3.10
N VAL A 54 -10.09 -11.93 1.90
CA VAL A 54 -11.22 -12.59 1.25
C VAL A 54 -10.87 -14.03 0.91
N HIS A 55 -11.86 -14.93 0.96
CA HIS A 55 -11.72 -16.30 0.50
C HIS A 55 -12.18 -16.39 -0.95
N LEU A 56 -11.23 -16.37 -1.89
CA LEU A 56 -11.49 -16.39 -3.33
C LEU A 56 -11.17 -17.78 -3.90
N LYS A 57 -12.12 -18.38 -4.62
CA LYS A 57 -11.84 -19.57 -5.43
C LYS A 57 -11.25 -19.14 -6.77
N LEU A 58 -10.14 -19.77 -7.15
CA LEU A 58 -9.45 -19.55 -8.40
C LEU A 58 -9.36 -20.87 -9.15
N ASP A 59 -9.31 -20.80 -10.47
CA ASP A 59 -8.98 -21.95 -11.29
C ASP A 59 -7.55 -22.43 -10.99
N SER A 60 -7.37 -23.75 -11.08
CA SER A 60 -6.11 -24.38 -10.64
C SER A 60 -4.93 -23.93 -11.49
N ASP A 61 -5.11 -23.83 -12.80
CA ASP A 61 -4.11 -23.37 -13.77
C ASP A 61 -3.63 -21.93 -13.49
N VAL A 62 -4.55 -21.03 -13.20
CA VAL A 62 -4.25 -19.64 -12.82
C VAL A 62 -3.44 -19.61 -11.52
N PHE A 63 -3.88 -20.35 -10.50
CA PHE A 63 -3.15 -20.41 -9.24
C PHE A 63 -1.73 -20.97 -9.41
N PHE A 64 -1.58 -22.07 -10.15
CA PHE A 64 -0.27 -22.68 -10.40
C PHE A 64 0.65 -21.80 -11.26
N PHE A 65 0.09 -21.02 -12.19
CA PHE A 65 0.84 -20.05 -12.99
C PHE A 65 1.57 -19.01 -12.12
N PHE A 66 0.91 -18.50 -11.07
CA PHE A 66 1.56 -17.57 -10.14
C PHE A 66 2.43 -18.29 -9.12
N LYS A 67 1.98 -19.44 -8.61
CA LYS A 67 2.71 -20.21 -7.58
C LYS A 67 4.09 -20.65 -8.05
N ARG A 68 4.24 -21.10 -9.32
CA ARG A 68 5.54 -21.53 -9.88
C ARG A 68 6.59 -20.43 -9.92
N GLN A 69 6.19 -19.17 -9.83
CA GLN A 69 7.11 -18.03 -9.87
C GLN A 69 7.76 -17.73 -8.50
N GLY A 70 7.42 -18.49 -7.45
CA GLY A 70 8.07 -18.46 -6.15
C GLY A 70 7.38 -17.58 -5.10
N LYS A 71 8.15 -17.19 -4.07
CA LYS A 71 7.68 -16.35 -2.95
C LYS A 71 7.06 -15.05 -3.48
N GLY A 72 5.93 -14.63 -2.92
CA GLY A 72 5.21 -13.44 -3.38
C GLY A 72 4.23 -13.65 -4.54
N HIS A 73 3.88 -14.90 -4.86
CA HIS A 73 2.83 -15.19 -5.86
C HIS A 73 1.49 -14.46 -5.55
N ILE A 74 1.09 -14.36 -4.28
CA ILE A 74 -0.10 -13.61 -3.87
C ILE A 74 0.06 -12.11 -4.15
N THR A 75 1.22 -11.51 -3.87
CA THR A 75 1.48 -10.09 -4.17
C THR A 75 1.35 -9.82 -5.67
N ARG A 76 1.93 -10.69 -6.50
CA ARG A 76 1.81 -10.58 -7.96
C ARG A 76 0.35 -10.71 -8.44
N MET A 77 -0.41 -11.65 -7.87
CA MET A 77 -1.85 -11.74 -8.15
C MET A 77 -2.58 -10.44 -7.76
N GLN A 78 -2.26 -9.85 -6.61
CA GLN A 78 -2.83 -8.57 -6.20
C GLN A 78 -2.49 -7.44 -7.17
N ASP A 79 -1.26 -7.37 -7.68
CA ASP A 79 -0.86 -6.31 -8.61
C ASP A 79 -1.54 -6.42 -9.97
N VAL A 80 -1.76 -7.65 -10.46
CA VAL A 80 -2.58 -7.88 -11.67
C VAL A 80 -4.02 -7.41 -11.46
N LEU A 81 -4.63 -7.75 -10.32
CA LEU A 81 -5.99 -7.30 -10.00
C LEU A 81 -6.08 -5.76 -9.91
N LYS A 82 -5.09 -5.09 -9.30
CA LYS A 82 -5.01 -3.62 -9.28
C LYS A 82 -4.93 -3.04 -10.69
N ALA A 83 -4.08 -3.60 -11.55
CA ALA A 83 -3.93 -3.15 -12.93
C ALA A 83 -5.24 -3.30 -13.71
N TYR A 84 -5.95 -4.42 -13.52
CA TYR A 84 -7.26 -4.65 -14.13
C TYR A 84 -8.30 -3.62 -13.70
N VAL A 85 -8.40 -3.34 -12.39
CA VAL A 85 -9.33 -2.34 -11.83
C VAL A 85 -9.02 -0.95 -12.41
N ARG A 86 -7.76 -0.52 -12.36
CA ARG A 86 -7.33 0.78 -12.92
C ARG A 86 -7.66 0.92 -14.40
N ALA A 87 -7.44 -0.13 -15.19
CA ALA A 87 -7.77 -0.12 -16.60
C ALA A 87 -9.28 0.04 -16.85
N HIS A 88 -10.14 -0.56 -16.01
CA HIS A 88 -11.59 -0.45 -16.16
C HIS A 88 -12.15 0.87 -15.63
N GLU A 89 -11.58 1.42 -14.56
CA GLU A 89 -11.96 2.74 -14.04
C GLU A 89 -11.57 3.85 -15.02
N ALA A 90 -10.37 3.79 -15.60
CA ALA A 90 -9.93 4.75 -16.62
C ALA A 90 -10.77 4.68 -17.91
N VAL A 91 -11.29 3.50 -18.26
CA VAL A 91 -12.21 3.34 -19.41
C VAL A 91 -13.63 3.80 -19.07
N GLY A 92 -14.08 3.64 -17.83
CA GLY A 92 -15.37 4.13 -17.34
C GLY A 92 -15.50 5.65 -17.41
N GLU A 93 -14.43 6.39 -17.07
CA GLU A 93 -14.38 7.85 -17.22
C GLU A 93 -14.43 8.30 -18.68
N GLN A 94 -13.81 7.55 -19.60
CA GLN A 94 -13.84 7.84 -21.04
C GLN A 94 -15.20 7.55 -21.69
N GLN A 95 -15.93 6.54 -21.20
CA GLN A 95 -17.29 6.24 -21.69
C GLN A 95 -18.34 7.23 -21.14
N ALA A 96 -18.21 7.69 -19.90
CA ALA A 96 -19.08 8.71 -19.32
C ALA A 96 -19.02 10.05 -20.08
N GLY A 97 -17.82 10.49 -20.48
CA GLY A 97 -17.63 11.73 -21.27
C GLY A 97 -18.14 11.64 -22.72
N THR A 98 -18.37 10.45 -23.25
CA THR A 98 -18.86 10.25 -24.63
C THR A 98 -20.39 10.22 -24.70
N ALA A 99 -21.07 9.77 -23.64
CA ALA A 99 -22.53 9.78 -23.55
C ALA A 99 -23.10 11.21 -23.46
N ASP A 100 -22.41 12.11 -22.74
CA ASP A 100 -22.86 13.49 -22.52
C ASP A 100 -22.76 14.37 -23.80
N LYS A 101 -21.81 14.04 -24.69
CA LYS A 101 -21.64 14.71 -26.00
C LYS A 101 -22.69 14.31 -27.05
N LYS A 102 -23.38 13.19 -26.87
CA LYS A 102 -24.41 12.71 -27.81
C LYS A 102 -25.79 13.32 -27.53
N ASN A 103 -26.06 13.74 -26.29
CA ASN A 103 -27.33 14.34 -25.91
C ASN A 103 -27.43 15.84 -26.23
N THR A 104 -26.29 16.55 -26.28
CA THR A 104 -26.20 18.00 -26.57
C THR A 104 -26.31 18.36 -28.06
N ARG A 105 -26.47 17.39 -28.96
CA ARG A 105 -26.63 17.62 -30.42
C ARG A 105 -28.04 17.36 -30.97
N ARG A 106 -29.02 17.05 -30.11
CA ARG A 106 -30.42 16.80 -30.49
C ARG A 106 -31.39 17.93 -30.11
N ALA A 107 -30.90 18.99 -29.48
CA ALA A 107 -31.64 20.21 -29.22
C ALA A 107 -30.99 21.36 -30.01
N GLY A 108 -31.35 21.46 -31.29
CA GLY A 108 -30.87 22.49 -32.23
C GLY A 108 -31.64 22.38 -33.52
#